data_AF-A0A7S3X8F5-F1
#
_entry.id   AF-A0A7S3X8F5-F1
#
_cell.length_a   1.000
_cell.length_b   1.000
_cell.length_c   1.000
_cell.angle_alpha   90.00
_cell.angle_beta   90.00
_cell.angle_gamma   90.00
#
_symmetry.space_group_name_H-M   'P 1'
#
loop_
_entity.id
_entity.type
_entity.pdbx_description
1 polymer ?
#
loop_
_entity_poly.entity_id
_entity_poly.type
_entity_poly.pdbx_seq_one_letter_code
_entity_poly.pdbx_strand_id
1 'polypeptide(L)'
;ARLRLGCIIVRREHSMQRPPALFAFVLCVFLPDAVRAAGNAGGKAVDLFLDDLRKGGKDKISFLFEVGANNGLWSNHVMKRAQQACPGGASRVRLTLIEPQQVFAARLRAMASLWRGTFFPAAAWTNETTLSFFLSSFSEASSLSEQMALTFNEPELHPEVRSVSVPTIDLAHMMLSAVHGAAAARGSVFLKLDVESAEYDLLPRLLTSGALCLCDYILIEWHLNAVAPGKRLAGVLFRNQLDGLLARGCARPPRLIIHDEDYRNNYGEPVPGLDKLASRYANAAAHLRNKRNFGVASDIIAQRSIRRPRAVSTVTAWLRNASEGVCAHYFADGLGRQRRETSARTTGRCEGRSGKFAVTTTQAENNLTSYAGECLRMCAACGRCNFLTLSRRERTCHWFESCDVRSLQRLRLAVTGPATLPKQAGAL
;
A
#
# COMPACT_ATOMS: atom_id res chain seq x y z
N ALA A 1 -23.24 -43.62 -16.01
CA ALA A 1 -21.81 -43.66 -16.37
C ALA A 1 -21.03 -42.81 -15.36
N ARG A 2 -20.29 -43.45 -14.44
CA ARG A 2 -19.47 -42.82 -13.39
C ARG A 2 -18.01 -42.83 -13.87
N LEU A 3 -17.36 -41.67 -13.91
CA LEU A 3 -15.92 -41.57 -14.14
C LEU A 3 -15.22 -41.36 -12.79
N ARG A 4 -14.46 -42.37 -12.38
CA ARG A 4 -13.50 -42.35 -11.25
C ARG A 4 -12.19 -41.74 -11.76
N LEU A 5 -11.63 -40.78 -11.02
CA LEU A 5 -10.26 -40.31 -11.20
C LEU A 5 -9.30 -41.33 -10.57
N GLY A 6 -8.41 -41.92 -11.38
CA GLY A 6 -7.32 -42.78 -10.95
C GLY A 6 -6.01 -42.00 -10.80
N CYS A 7 -5.27 -42.27 -9.73
CA CYS A 7 -3.87 -41.86 -9.55
C CYS A 7 -2.96 -42.61 -10.53
N ILE A 8 -2.06 -41.88 -11.18
CA ILE A 8 -0.91 -42.48 -11.89
C ILE A 8 0.25 -42.57 -10.91
N ILE A 9 0.65 -43.80 -10.59
CA ILE A 9 1.90 -44.13 -9.89
C ILE A 9 2.95 -44.44 -10.96
N VAL A 10 4.04 -43.67 -10.98
CA VAL A 10 5.24 -44.02 -11.77
C VAL A 10 6.15 -44.86 -10.88
N ARG A 11 6.29 -46.15 -11.20
CA ARG A 11 7.27 -47.07 -10.59
C ARG A 11 8.67 -46.79 -11.16
N ARG A 12 9.66 -46.69 -10.28
CA ARG A 12 11.09 -46.86 -10.59
C ARG A 12 11.66 -47.90 -9.62
N GLU A 13 11.99 -49.08 -10.13
CA GLU A 13 12.91 -50.08 -9.52
C GLU A 13 14.33 -49.72 -10.02
N HIS A 14 15.47 -49.87 -9.34
CA HIS A 14 15.93 -50.61 -8.17
C HIS A 14 17.18 -49.89 -7.60
N SER A 15 17.46 -50.07 -6.29
CA SER A 15 18.80 -50.32 -5.70
C SER A 15 19.13 -49.51 -4.41
N MET A 16 19.17 -50.28 -3.31
CA MET A 16 20.01 -50.21 -2.09
C MET A 16 20.03 -49.01 -1.11
N GLN A 17 19.57 -49.36 0.10
CA GLN A 17 20.12 -49.10 1.45
C GLN A 17 19.91 -47.74 2.17
N ARG A 18 19.25 -47.89 3.33
CA ARG A 18 19.10 -47.04 4.54
C ARG A 18 17.85 -46.13 4.64
N PRO A 19 17.21 -46.05 5.83
CA PRO A 19 15.93 -45.36 6.01
C PRO A 19 16.14 -43.85 6.23
N PRO A 20 15.25 -42.96 5.74
CA PRO A 20 15.32 -41.54 6.10
C PRO A 20 14.40 -41.22 7.28
N ALA A 21 14.88 -40.29 8.10
CA ALA A 21 14.14 -39.58 9.13
C ALA A 21 12.87 -38.91 8.56
N LEU A 22 11.81 -38.89 9.39
CA LEU A 22 10.61 -38.09 9.15
C LEU A 22 10.98 -36.60 8.98
N PHE A 23 10.93 -36.11 7.74
CA PHE A 23 10.86 -34.68 7.45
C PHE A 23 9.39 -34.31 7.26
N ALA A 24 8.82 -33.64 8.26
CA ALA A 24 7.55 -32.93 8.13
C ALA A 24 7.77 -31.73 7.20
N PHE A 25 7.38 -31.87 5.93
CA PHE A 25 7.25 -30.73 5.03
C PHE A 25 6.03 -29.91 5.46
N VAL A 26 6.29 -28.83 6.21
CA VAL A 26 5.34 -27.71 6.32
C VAL A 26 5.26 -27.08 4.94
N LEU A 27 4.19 -27.40 4.22
CA LEU A 27 3.83 -26.73 2.97
C LEU A 27 3.39 -25.31 3.34
N CYS A 28 4.35 -24.40 3.48
CA CYS A 28 4.07 -22.97 3.43
C CYS A 28 3.58 -22.66 2.02
N VAL A 29 2.25 -22.69 1.84
CA VAL A 29 1.59 -22.15 0.66
C VAL A 29 1.91 -20.66 0.63
N PHE A 30 2.91 -20.30 -0.18
CA PHE A 30 3.13 -18.92 -0.60
C PHE A 30 1.88 -18.46 -1.33
N LEU A 31 1.01 -17.74 -0.62
CA LEU A 31 -0.05 -16.95 -1.26
C LEU A 31 0.64 -15.80 -2.01
N PRO A 32 0.40 -15.63 -3.31
CA PRO A 32 1.02 -14.56 -4.09
C PRO A 32 0.59 -13.18 -3.58
N ASP A 33 1.52 -12.23 -3.56
CA ASP A 33 1.44 -10.89 -2.95
C ASP A 33 0.24 -10.03 -3.40
N ALA A 34 -0.44 -10.37 -4.50
CA ALA A 34 -1.65 -9.66 -4.94
C ALA A 34 -2.85 -9.78 -3.98
N VAL A 35 -2.87 -10.79 -3.09
CA VAL A 35 -3.89 -10.88 -2.03
C VAL A 35 -3.62 -9.88 -0.90
N ARG A 36 -2.40 -9.35 -0.77
CA ARG A 36 -2.07 -8.33 0.23
C ARG A 36 -2.51 -6.92 -0.14
N ALA A 37 -2.75 -6.63 -1.42
CA ALA A 37 -3.08 -5.29 -1.90
C ALA A 37 -4.39 -4.71 -1.34
N ALA A 38 -5.26 -5.51 -0.73
CA ALA A 38 -6.48 -4.98 -0.10
C ALA A 38 -6.38 -4.85 1.43
N GLY A 39 -5.23 -5.21 2.03
CA GLY A 39 -5.07 -5.33 3.48
C GLY A 39 -6.12 -6.22 4.16
N ASN A 40 -6.09 -6.29 5.50
CA ASN A 40 -7.15 -6.96 6.26
C ASN A 40 -8.50 -6.23 6.13
N ALA A 41 -8.49 -4.93 5.83
CA ALA A 41 -9.69 -4.10 5.75
C ALA A 41 -10.53 -4.43 4.52
N GLY A 42 -9.93 -4.50 3.32
CA GLY A 42 -10.64 -4.82 2.08
C GLY A 42 -11.35 -6.18 2.13
N GLY A 43 -10.78 -7.15 2.87
CA GLY A 43 -11.45 -8.42 3.16
C GLY A 43 -12.83 -8.26 3.81
N LYS A 44 -12.98 -7.32 4.76
CA LYS A 44 -14.25 -7.07 5.45
C LYS A 44 -15.35 -6.55 4.51
N ALA A 45 -15.01 -5.63 3.60
CA ALA A 45 -16.00 -5.14 2.62
C ALA A 45 -16.43 -6.26 1.67
N VAL A 46 -15.47 -7.08 1.22
CA VAL A 46 -15.77 -8.26 0.38
C VAL A 46 -16.68 -9.23 1.13
N ASP A 47 -16.42 -9.50 2.41
CA ASP A 47 -17.26 -10.39 3.22
C ASP A 47 -18.70 -9.88 3.32
N LEU A 48 -18.90 -8.59 3.61
CA LEU A 48 -20.24 -7.99 3.67
C LEU A 48 -20.97 -8.02 2.32
N PHE A 49 -20.24 -7.79 1.22
CA PHE A 49 -20.78 -7.92 -0.12
C PHE A 49 -21.23 -9.35 -0.43
N LEU A 50 -20.41 -10.35 -0.07
CA LEU A 50 -20.76 -11.77 -0.23
C LEU A 50 -21.93 -12.18 0.66
N ASP A 51 -22.05 -11.61 1.87
CA ASP A 51 -23.20 -11.81 2.75
C ASP A 51 -24.49 -11.29 2.12
N ASP A 52 -24.47 -10.10 1.54
CA ASP A 52 -25.62 -9.55 0.83
C ASP A 52 -25.98 -10.41 -0.38
N LEU A 53 -25.00 -10.90 -1.13
CA LEU A 53 -25.21 -11.81 -2.26
C LEU A 53 -25.90 -13.12 -1.81
N ARG A 54 -25.53 -13.66 -0.65
CA ARG A 54 -26.15 -14.85 -0.05
C ARG A 54 -27.59 -14.59 0.40
N LYS A 55 -27.83 -13.45 1.04
CA LYS A 55 -29.15 -13.06 1.58
C LYS A 55 -30.11 -12.59 0.50
N GLY A 56 -29.61 -12.03 -0.59
CA GLY A 56 -30.42 -11.55 -1.70
C GLY A 56 -31.12 -12.69 -2.44
N GLY A 57 -32.35 -12.44 -2.88
CA GLY A 57 -33.11 -13.38 -3.72
C GLY A 57 -32.39 -13.70 -5.04
N LYS A 58 -32.73 -14.84 -5.66
CA LYS A 58 -32.09 -15.33 -6.90
C LYS A 58 -32.18 -14.34 -8.06
N ASP A 59 -33.20 -13.49 -8.05
CA ASP A 59 -33.46 -12.47 -9.08
C ASP A 59 -32.64 -11.19 -8.87
N LYS A 60 -31.89 -11.09 -7.76
CA LYS A 60 -31.02 -9.94 -7.49
C LYS A 60 -29.67 -10.09 -8.17
N ILE A 61 -29.25 -9.00 -8.83
CA ILE A 61 -28.00 -8.85 -9.55
C ILE A 61 -27.14 -7.82 -8.81
N SER A 62 -25.98 -8.25 -8.31
CA SER A 62 -25.00 -7.37 -7.68
C SER A 62 -23.97 -6.89 -8.71
N PHE A 63 -23.29 -5.79 -8.43
CA PHE A 63 -22.30 -5.18 -9.33
C PHE A 63 -20.96 -5.08 -8.63
N LEU A 64 -19.89 -5.42 -9.36
CA LEU A 64 -18.51 -5.31 -8.91
C LEU A 64 -17.72 -4.51 -9.95
N PHE A 65 -17.45 -3.25 -9.63
CA PHE A 65 -16.61 -2.36 -10.43
C PHE A 65 -15.19 -2.38 -9.85
N GLU A 66 -14.23 -2.87 -10.63
CA GLU A 66 -12.80 -2.77 -10.32
C GLU A 66 -12.15 -1.80 -11.31
N VAL A 67 -11.71 -0.66 -10.78
CA VAL A 67 -11.04 0.40 -11.53
C VAL A 67 -9.57 0.41 -11.13
N GLY A 68 -8.70 0.24 -12.12
CA GLY A 68 -7.30 -0.17 -11.89
C GLY A 68 -7.23 -1.66 -11.58
N ALA A 69 -7.72 -2.45 -12.53
CA ALA A 69 -7.79 -3.90 -12.35
C ALA A 69 -6.41 -4.58 -12.37
N ASN A 70 -5.39 -3.93 -12.94
CA ASN A 70 -4.04 -4.48 -13.06
C ASN A 70 -4.12 -5.91 -13.66
N ASN A 71 -3.56 -6.90 -12.99
CA ASN A 71 -3.59 -8.30 -13.45
C ASN A 71 -4.90 -9.06 -13.12
N GLY A 72 -5.86 -8.41 -12.48
CA GLY A 72 -7.20 -8.94 -12.16
C GLY A 72 -7.23 -9.97 -11.02
N LEU A 73 -6.12 -10.20 -10.31
CA LEU A 73 -6.07 -11.22 -9.26
C LEU A 73 -7.10 -10.97 -8.15
N TRP A 74 -7.32 -9.72 -7.78
CA TRP A 74 -8.30 -9.35 -6.76
C TRP A 74 -9.73 -9.69 -7.20
N SER A 75 -10.18 -9.20 -8.37
CA SER A 75 -11.52 -9.56 -8.88
C SER A 75 -11.70 -11.06 -9.07
N ASN A 76 -10.69 -11.77 -9.59
CA ASN A 76 -10.77 -13.23 -9.71
C ASN A 76 -10.98 -13.91 -8.35
N HIS A 77 -10.32 -13.41 -7.31
CA HIS A 77 -10.50 -13.91 -5.95
C HIS A 77 -11.92 -13.63 -5.44
N VAL A 78 -12.43 -12.41 -5.59
CA VAL A 78 -13.80 -12.04 -5.19
C VAL A 78 -14.84 -12.90 -5.92
N MET A 79 -14.70 -13.10 -7.23
CA MET A 79 -15.62 -13.90 -8.03
C MET A 79 -15.61 -15.38 -7.66
N LYS A 80 -14.43 -15.96 -7.37
CA LYS A 80 -14.33 -17.33 -6.82
C LYS A 80 -15.06 -17.46 -5.49
N ARG A 81 -14.89 -16.47 -4.61
CA ARG A 81 -15.61 -16.43 -3.32
C ARG A 81 -17.11 -16.25 -3.52
N ALA A 82 -17.55 -15.45 -4.48
CA ALA A 82 -18.97 -15.32 -4.84
C ALA A 82 -19.56 -16.66 -5.32
N GLN A 83 -18.84 -17.39 -6.16
CA GLN A 83 -19.24 -18.74 -6.60
C GLN A 83 -19.34 -19.75 -5.44
N GLN A 84 -18.49 -19.61 -4.42
CA GLN A 84 -18.50 -20.45 -3.22
C GLN A 84 -19.59 -20.04 -2.21
N ALA A 85 -19.94 -18.76 -2.17
CA ALA A 85 -20.88 -18.22 -1.18
C ALA A 85 -22.31 -18.74 -1.39
N CYS A 86 -22.77 -18.92 -2.63
CA CYS A 86 -24.07 -19.52 -2.94
C CYS A 86 -24.11 -20.14 -4.35
N PRO A 87 -25.02 -21.10 -4.63
CA PRO A 87 -25.18 -21.68 -5.97
C PRO A 87 -25.48 -20.60 -7.01
N GLY A 88 -24.64 -20.51 -8.05
CA GLY A 88 -24.75 -19.48 -9.08
C GLY A 88 -24.36 -18.07 -8.60
N GLY A 89 -23.71 -17.92 -7.44
CA GLY A 89 -23.36 -16.62 -6.88
C GLY A 89 -22.55 -15.74 -7.84
N ALA A 90 -21.53 -16.29 -8.50
CA ALA A 90 -20.77 -15.55 -9.51
C ALA A 90 -21.63 -15.10 -10.70
N SER A 91 -22.60 -15.90 -11.15
CA SER A 91 -23.51 -15.52 -12.24
C SER A 91 -24.49 -14.39 -11.88
N ARG A 92 -24.63 -14.09 -10.58
CA ARG A 92 -25.43 -12.99 -10.04
C ARG A 92 -24.59 -11.74 -9.77
N VAL A 93 -23.31 -11.73 -10.15
CA VAL A 93 -22.43 -10.56 -10.05
C VAL A 93 -22.06 -10.09 -11.45
N ARG A 94 -22.36 -8.84 -11.77
CA ARG A 94 -21.87 -8.16 -12.98
C ARG A 94 -20.50 -7.57 -12.68
N LEU A 95 -19.46 -8.27 -13.12
CA LEU A 95 -18.08 -7.81 -13.02
C LEU A 95 -17.76 -6.81 -14.13
N THR A 96 -17.21 -5.66 -13.77
CA THR A 96 -16.68 -4.66 -14.69
C THR A 96 -15.23 -4.36 -14.32
N LEU A 97 -14.33 -4.55 -15.28
CA LEU A 97 -12.89 -4.34 -15.15
C LEU A 97 -12.48 -3.15 -16.01
N ILE A 98 -11.73 -2.22 -15.45
CA ILE A 98 -11.21 -1.05 -16.17
C ILE A 98 -9.70 -0.98 -15.95
N GLU A 99 -8.93 -1.09 -17.04
CA GLU A 99 -7.47 -1.07 -17.03
C GLU A 99 -6.92 -0.61 -18.39
N PRO A 100 -6.22 0.54 -18.46
CA PRO A 100 -5.65 1.04 -19.71
C PRO A 100 -4.40 0.29 -20.18
N GLN A 101 -3.67 -0.40 -19.31
CA GLN A 101 -2.39 -1.03 -19.65
C GLN A 101 -2.57 -2.25 -20.57
N GLN A 102 -2.01 -2.16 -21.78
CA GLN A 102 -2.13 -3.22 -22.79
C GLN A 102 -1.49 -4.55 -22.37
N VAL A 103 -0.48 -4.53 -21.49
CA VAL A 103 0.16 -5.76 -20.97
C VAL A 103 -0.84 -6.66 -20.22
N PHE A 104 -1.87 -6.08 -19.60
CA PHE A 104 -2.90 -6.85 -18.89
C PHE A 104 -4.13 -7.17 -19.74
N ALA A 105 -4.30 -6.54 -20.91
CA ALA A 105 -5.53 -6.61 -21.70
C ALA A 105 -5.93 -8.04 -22.09
N ALA A 106 -4.97 -8.87 -22.52
CA ALA A 106 -5.25 -10.26 -22.90
C ALA A 106 -5.78 -11.08 -21.71
N ARG A 107 -5.13 -10.94 -20.54
CA ARG A 107 -5.50 -11.63 -19.31
C ARG A 107 -6.84 -11.15 -18.77
N LEU A 108 -7.08 -9.84 -18.74
CA LEU A 108 -8.34 -9.27 -18.25
C LEU A 108 -9.51 -9.61 -19.17
N ARG A 109 -9.30 -9.66 -20.49
CA ARG A 109 -10.32 -10.13 -21.44
C ARG A 109 -10.70 -11.60 -21.20
N ALA A 110 -9.70 -12.46 -20.99
CA ALA A 110 -9.94 -13.87 -20.64
C ALA A 110 -10.70 -14.00 -19.31
N MET A 111 -10.35 -13.19 -18.31
CA MET A 111 -11.03 -13.17 -17.01
C MET A 111 -12.47 -12.66 -17.11
N ALA A 112 -12.72 -11.58 -17.85
CA ALA A 112 -14.07 -11.09 -18.11
C ALA A 112 -14.93 -12.16 -18.79
N SER A 113 -14.39 -12.87 -19.78
CA SER A 113 -15.08 -13.99 -20.44
C SER A 113 -15.42 -15.11 -19.46
N LEU A 114 -14.45 -15.53 -18.63
CA LEU A 114 -14.64 -16.57 -17.61
C LEU A 114 -15.80 -16.24 -16.65
N TRP A 115 -15.90 -14.99 -16.24
CA TRP A 115 -16.88 -14.53 -15.25
C TRP A 115 -18.13 -13.88 -15.85
N ARG A 116 -18.29 -13.91 -17.18
CA ARG A 116 -19.36 -13.19 -17.91
C ARG A 116 -19.44 -11.71 -17.54
N GLY A 117 -18.28 -11.11 -17.28
CA GLY A 117 -18.09 -9.70 -17.01
C GLY A 117 -17.77 -8.89 -18.26
N THR A 118 -17.46 -7.62 -18.06
CA THR A 118 -17.05 -6.67 -19.10
C THR A 118 -15.66 -6.14 -18.78
N PHE A 119 -14.78 -6.09 -19.77
CA PHE A 119 -13.47 -5.48 -19.67
C PHE A 119 -13.37 -4.26 -20.59
N PHE A 120 -12.94 -3.14 -20.03
CA PHE A 120 -12.69 -1.90 -20.73
C PHE A 120 -11.17 -1.61 -20.75
N PRO A 121 -10.50 -1.73 -21.92
CA PRO A 121 -9.09 -1.39 -22.09
C PRO A 121 -8.90 0.14 -22.20
N ALA A 122 -9.35 0.86 -21.18
CA ALA A 122 -9.43 2.31 -21.13
C ALA A 122 -9.13 2.80 -19.70
N ALA A 123 -8.72 4.06 -19.56
CA ALA A 123 -8.61 4.67 -18.24
C ALA A 123 -10.00 5.15 -17.77
N ALA A 124 -10.32 4.96 -16.50
CA ALA A 124 -11.48 5.63 -15.93
C ALA A 124 -11.18 7.13 -15.81
N TRP A 125 -12.10 7.97 -16.28
CA TRP A 125 -11.96 9.41 -16.22
C TRP A 125 -13.30 10.13 -16.02
N THR A 126 -13.28 11.46 -16.10
CA THR A 126 -14.45 12.32 -15.86
C THR A 126 -15.33 12.52 -17.09
N ASN A 127 -14.83 12.19 -18.28
CA ASN A 127 -15.49 12.28 -19.57
C ASN A 127 -14.87 11.27 -20.56
N GLU A 128 -15.55 11.04 -21.69
CA GLU A 128 -15.01 10.24 -22.80
C GLU A 128 -14.11 11.10 -23.68
N THR A 129 -12.82 10.76 -23.68
CA THR A 129 -11.78 11.42 -24.46
C THR A 129 -10.57 10.50 -24.61
N THR A 130 -9.47 11.02 -25.14
CA THR A 130 -8.19 10.34 -25.19
C THR A 130 -7.18 11.11 -24.33
N LEU A 131 -6.45 10.41 -23.47
CA LEU A 131 -5.43 11.03 -22.61
C LEU A 131 -4.06 10.40 -22.82
N SER A 132 -3.03 11.19 -22.52
CA SER A 132 -1.68 10.67 -22.31
C SER A 132 -1.63 9.84 -21.03
N PHE A 133 -1.07 8.65 -21.16
CA PHE A 133 -0.87 7.69 -20.09
C PHE A 133 0.59 7.27 -20.07
N PHE A 134 1.21 7.34 -18.90
CA PHE A 134 2.65 7.22 -18.73
C PHE A 134 2.96 5.86 -18.12
N LEU A 135 3.71 5.07 -18.88
CA LEU A 135 4.17 3.74 -18.49
C LEU A 135 5.50 3.88 -17.75
N SER A 136 5.55 3.39 -16.51
CA SER A 136 6.81 3.30 -15.78
C SER A 136 7.55 1.99 -16.11
N SER A 137 8.82 1.92 -15.70
CA SER A 137 9.62 0.69 -15.78
C SER A 137 9.06 -0.43 -14.90
N PHE A 138 8.24 -0.10 -13.89
CA PHE A 138 7.50 -1.06 -13.10
C PHE A 138 6.08 -1.21 -13.67
N SER A 139 5.83 -2.32 -14.37
CA SER A 139 4.60 -2.54 -15.13
C SER A 139 3.29 -2.50 -14.32
N GLU A 140 3.36 -2.47 -12.99
CA GLU A 140 2.19 -2.35 -12.12
C GLU A 140 1.90 -0.90 -11.72
N ALA A 141 2.79 0.05 -12.04
CA ALA A 141 2.73 1.43 -11.54
C ALA A 141 2.74 2.47 -12.69
N SER A 142 1.73 2.39 -13.56
CA SER A 142 1.51 3.35 -14.66
C SER A 142 0.37 4.31 -14.33
N SER A 143 0.44 5.56 -14.80
CA SER A 143 -0.48 6.61 -14.36
C SER A 143 -0.84 7.59 -15.49
N LEU A 144 -1.96 8.32 -15.32
CA LEU A 144 -2.27 9.52 -16.12
C LEU A 144 -1.38 10.73 -15.75
N SER A 145 -0.55 10.60 -14.70
CA SER A 145 0.41 11.60 -14.25
C SER A 145 1.85 11.18 -14.61
N GLU A 146 2.52 11.97 -15.46
CA GLU A 146 3.92 11.76 -15.83
C GLU A 146 4.84 11.77 -14.61
N GLN A 147 4.62 12.72 -13.71
CA GLN A 147 5.39 12.85 -12.47
C GLN A 147 5.27 11.59 -11.60
N MET A 148 4.10 10.95 -11.60
CA MET A 148 3.92 9.71 -10.84
C MET A 148 4.65 8.54 -11.51
N ALA A 149 4.51 8.38 -12.82
CA ALA A 149 5.23 7.32 -13.52
C ALA A 149 6.77 7.49 -13.43
N LEU A 150 7.29 8.72 -13.30
CA LEU A 150 8.70 8.99 -12.96
C LEU A 150 9.09 8.53 -11.55
N THR A 151 8.17 8.56 -10.58
CA THR A 151 8.47 8.20 -9.17
C THR A 151 8.82 6.72 -9.04
N PHE A 152 8.30 5.89 -9.95
CA PHE A 152 8.57 4.46 -10.01
C PHE A 152 9.73 4.08 -10.94
N ASN A 153 10.30 5.05 -11.65
CA ASN A 153 11.53 4.84 -12.40
C ASN A 153 12.74 4.96 -11.48
N GLU A 154 13.76 4.13 -11.73
CA GLU A 154 15.10 4.37 -11.21
C GLU A 154 15.72 5.51 -12.04
N PRO A 155 15.80 6.76 -11.55
CA PRO A 155 16.12 7.92 -12.38
C PRO A 155 17.52 7.85 -12.98
N GLU A 156 18.40 7.08 -12.33
CA GLU A 156 19.79 6.82 -12.73
C GLU A 156 19.91 5.79 -13.87
N LEU A 157 18.87 4.96 -14.08
CA LEU A 157 18.87 3.85 -15.04
C LEU A 157 17.84 4.04 -16.16
N HIS A 158 16.68 4.63 -15.83
CA HIS A 158 15.57 4.85 -16.74
C HIS A 158 14.95 6.24 -16.52
N PRO A 159 15.63 7.31 -16.95
CA PRO A 159 15.15 8.68 -16.76
C PRO A 159 13.89 9.01 -17.57
N GLU A 160 13.52 8.18 -18.54
CA GLU A 160 12.42 8.43 -19.47
C GLU A 160 11.19 7.59 -19.15
N VAL A 161 10.03 8.24 -19.17
CA VAL A 161 8.72 7.61 -19.09
C VAL A 161 8.16 7.45 -20.48
N ARG A 162 7.63 6.27 -20.79
CA ARG A 162 6.98 6.08 -22.08
C ARG A 162 5.55 6.60 -22.01
N SER A 163 5.25 7.67 -22.73
CA SER A 163 3.88 8.14 -22.91
C SER A 163 3.18 7.35 -24.03
N VAL A 164 1.97 6.88 -23.76
CA VAL A 164 1.06 6.25 -24.72
C VAL A 164 -0.29 6.93 -24.65
N SER A 165 -1.03 6.90 -25.76
CA SER A 165 -2.37 7.47 -25.83
C SER A 165 -3.40 6.39 -25.51
N VAL A 166 -4.28 6.63 -24.55
CA VAL A 166 -5.32 5.66 -24.14
C VAL A 166 -6.70 6.30 -24.18
N PRO A 167 -7.74 5.56 -24.61
CA PRO A 167 -9.11 6.03 -24.48
C PRO A 167 -9.48 6.11 -23.00
N THR A 168 -10.46 6.97 -22.72
CA THR A 168 -11.04 7.13 -21.39
C THR A 168 -12.54 6.85 -21.41
N ILE A 169 -13.07 6.50 -20.25
CA ILE A 169 -14.50 6.27 -20.03
C ILE A 169 -14.99 7.24 -18.96
N ASP A 170 -16.13 7.89 -19.18
CA ASP A 170 -16.87 8.57 -18.10
C ASP A 170 -17.37 7.52 -17.11
N LEU A 171 -16.60 7.31 -16.04
CA LEU A 171 -16.89 6.30 -15.03
C LEU A 171 -18.24 6.55 -14.36
N ALA A 172 -18.59 7.83 -14.12
CA ALA A 172 -19.86 8.18 -13.51
C ALA A 172 -21.03 7.78 -14.39
N HIS A 173 -20.99 8.15 -15.67
CA HIS A 173 -22.05 7.81 -16.62
C HIS A 173 -22.18 6.30 -16.78
N MET A 174 -21.06 5.58 -16.92
CA MET A 174 -21.06 4.12 -17.05
C MET A 174 -21.69 3.43 -15.83
N MET A 175 -21.32 3.81 -14.60
CA MET A 175 -21.89 3.23 -13.38
C MET A 175 -23.40 3.50 -13.27
N LEU A 176 -23.83 4.73 -13.51
CA LEU A 176 -25.24 5.12 -13.48
C LEU A 176 -26.05 4.30 -14.48
N SER A 177 -25.59 4.21 -15.74
CA SER A 177 -26.25 3.47 -16.81
C SER A 177 -26.33 1.97 -16.50
N ALA A 178 -25.24 1.35 -16.03
CA ALA A 178 -25.20 -0.07 -15.71
C ALA A 178 -26.16 -0.45 -14.57
N VAL A 179 -26.18 0.35 -13.51
CA VAL A 179 -26.96 0.06 -12.29
C VAL A 179 -28.43 0.42 -12.47
N HIS A 180 -28.75 1.55 -13.10
CA HIS A 180 -30.14 1.93 -13.36
C HIS A 180 -30.83 0.97 -14.34
N GLY A 181 -30.10 0.42 -15.33
CA GLY A 181 -30.62 -0.61 -16.22
C GLY A 181 -31.10 -1.88 -15.51
N ALA A 182 -30.70 -2.10 -14.25
CA ALA A 182 -31.13 -3.23 -13.43
C ALA A 182 -31.90 -2.82 -12.17
N ALA A 183 -32.49 -1.61 -12.11
CA ALA A 183 -33.05 -1.04 -10.88
C ALA A 183 -33.99 -1.99 -10.10
N ALA A 184 -34.91 -2.69 -10.79
CA ALA A 184 -35.84 -3.64 -10.16
C ALA A 184 -35.14 -4.89 -9.56
N ALA A 185 -34.09 -5.34 -10.24
CA ALA A 185 -33.28 -6.51 -9.88
C ALA A 185 -32.03 -6.14 -9.08
N ARG A 186 -31.87 -4.88 -8.65
CA ARG A 186 -30.61 -4.40 -8.08
C ARG A 186 -30.32 -5.07 -6.74
N GLY A 187 -29.15 -5.72 -6.66
CA GLY A 187 -28.49 -6.18 -5.45
C GLY A 187 -27.51 -5.13 -4.92
N SER A 188 -26.40 -5.59 -4.33
CA SER A 188 -25.37 -4.70 -3.79
C SER A 188 -24.39 -4.22 -4.86
N VAL A 189 -23.86 -3.02 -4.71
CA VAL A 189 -22.85 -2.43 -5.60
C VAL A 189 -21.54 -2.23 -4.85
N PHE A 190 -20.46 -2.80 -5.38
CA PHE A 190 -19.10 -2.67 -4.87
C PHE A 190 -18.24 -1.88 -5.86
N LEU A 191 -17.51 -0.88 -5.38
CA LEU A 191 -16.49 -0.15 -6.15
C LEU A 191 -15.12 -0.33 -5.48
N LYS A 192 -14.14 -0.88 -6.22
CA LYS A 192 -12.70 -0.73 -5.93
C LYS A 192 -12.14 0.34 -6.86
N LEU A 193 -11.42 1.31 -6.29
CA LEU A 193 -10.76 2.39 -7.01
C LEU A 193 -9.28 2.46 -6.59
N ASP A 194 -8.39 2.31 -7.57
CA ASP A 194 -6.94 2.24 -7.41
C ASP A 194 -6.31 2.70 -8.73
N VAL A 195 -6.07 4.00 -8.89
CA VAL A 195 -5.82 4.63 -10.20
C VAL A 195 -4.72 5.69 -10.16
N GLU A 196 -3.78 5.54 -9.22
CA GLU A 196 -2.48 6.22 -9.23
C GLU A 196 -2.58 7.75 -9.39
N SER A 197 -3.34 8.43 -8.51
CA SER A 197 -3.72 9.86 -8.40
C SER A 197 -5.01 10.29 -9.08
N ALA A 198 -5.52 9.53 -10.04
CA ALA A 198 -6.75 9.92 -10.72
C ALA A 198 -7.96 9.96 -9.77
N GLU A 199 -7.86 9.39 -8.55
CA GLU A 199 -8.91 9.42 -7.53
C GLU A 199 -9.33 10.85 -7.20
N TYR A 200 -8.38 11.78 -7.19
CA TYR A 200 -8.60 13.16 -6.77
C TYR A 200 -9.37 14.01 -7.80
N ASP A 201 -9.40 13.57 -9.06
CA ASP A 201 -10.23 14.17 -10.11
C ASP A 201 -11.52 13.34 -10.34
N LEU A 202 -11.44 12.01 -10.24
CA LEU A 202 -12.57 11.09 -10.41
C LEU A 202 -13.60 11.15 -9.29
N LEU A 203 -13.18 11.08 -8.02
CA LEU A 203 -14.12 10.99 -6.90
C LEU A 203 -15.01 12.23 -6.76
N PRO A 204 -14.53 13.48 -6.98
CA PRO A 204 -15.42 14.63 -7.06
C PRO A 204 -16.49 14.50 -8.15
N ARG A 205 -16.13 13.99 -9.34
CA ARG A 205 -17.08 13.73 -10.43
C ARG A 205 -18.07 12.62 -10.08
N LEU A 206 -17.64 11.54 -9.45
CA LEU A 206 -18.51 10.44 -8.99
C LEU A 206 -19.43 10.88 -7.85
N LEU A 207 -18.97 11.78 -6.98
CA LEU A 207 -19.77 12.35 -5.90
C LEU A 207 -20.86 13.26 -6.47
N THR A 208 -20.48 14.22 -7.30
CA THR A 208 -21.39 15.24 -7.86
C THR A 208 -22.40 14.66 -8.86
N SER A 209 -22.08 13.55 -9.52
CA SER A 209 -23.02 12.83 -10.37
C SER A 209 -24.03 11.95 -9.61
N GLY A 210 -23.79 11.72 -8.31
CA GLY A 210 -24.53 10.74 -7.51
C GLY A 210 -24.11 9.29 -7.75
N ALA A 211 -23.10 9.01 -8.59
CA ALA A 211 -22.62 7.64 -8.83
C ALA A 211 -22.11 6.97 -7.55
N LEU A 212 -21.43 7.70 -6.65
CA LEU A 212 -21.02 7.12 -5.35
C LEU A 212 -22.20 6.77 -4.45
N CYS A 213 -23.35 7.44 -4.59
CA CYS A 213 -24.55 7.10 -3.85
C CYS A 213 -25.20 5.80 -4.34
N LEU A 214 -24.75 5.26 -5.48
CA LEU A 214 -25.12 3.93 -5.91
C LEU A 214 -24.31 2.85 -5.20
N CYS A 215 -23.19 3.14 -4.56
CA CYS A 215 -22.34 2.11 -3.96
C CYS A 215 -22.84 1.72 -2.57
N ASP A 216 -22.87 0.42 -2.29
CA ASP A 216 -23.07 -0.11 -0.92
C ASP A 216 -21.71 -0.29 -0.22
N TYR A 217 -20.66 -0.60 -0.98
CA TYR A 217 -19.29 -0.80 -0.51
C TYR A 217 -18.32 -0.06 -1.42
N ILE A 218 -17.38 0.68 -0.81
CA ILE A 218 -16.33 1.38 -1.54
C ILE A 218 -14.98 1.03 -0.91
N LEU A 219 -14.02 0.64 -1.74
CA LEU A 219 -12.61 0.50 -1.40
C LEU A 219 -11.82 1.49 -2.26
N ILE A 220 -11.12 2.42 -1.63
CA ILE A 220 -10.34 3.47 -2.31
C ILE A 220 -8.90 3.34 -1.84
N GLU A 221 -7.99 3.07 -2.76
CA GLU A 221 -6.55 3.21 -2.53
C GLU A 221 -6.13 4.64 -2.85
N TRP A 222 -5.53 5.33 -1.87
CA TRP A 222 -5.14 6.73 -2.03
C TRP A 222 -3.67 6.83 -2.44
N HIS A 223 -3.39 7.70 -3.40
CA HIS A 223 -2.05 7.95 -3.93
C HIS A 223 -1.66 9.42 -3.77
N LEU A 224 -1.53 9.92 -2.54
CA LEU A 224 -1.20 11.34 -2.31
C LEU A 224 0.19 11.72 -2.86
N ASN A 225 1.14 10.78 -2.84
CA ASN A 225 2.46 10.94 -3.46
C ASN A 225 2.36 11.23 -4.97
N ALA A 226 1.29 10.74 -5.61
CA ALA A 226 1.02 10.93 -7.04
C ALA A 226 0.34 12.24 -7.39
N VAL A 227 -0.08 13.01 -6.38
CA VAL A 227 -0.72 14.31 -6.57
C VAL A 227 0.34 15.41 -6.61
N ALA A 228 0.28 16.30 -7.60
CA ALA A 228 1.13 17.48 -7.65
C ALA A 228 1.01 18.33 -6.37
N PRO A 229 2.10 18.89 -5.81
CA PRO A 229 2.08 19.56 -4.50
C PRO A 229 0.98 20.61 -4.33
N GLY A 230 0.70 21.42 -5.36
CA GLY A 230 -0.34 22.45 -5.31
C GLY A 230 -1.78 21.91 -5.18
N LYS A 231 -2.03 20.65 -5.54
CA LYS A 231 -3.34 19.99 -5.44
C LYS A 231 -3.52 19.19 -4.15
N ARG A 232 -2.42 18.85 -3.44
CA ARG A 232 -2.45 17.97 -2.26
C ARG A 232 -3.34 18.46 -1.13
N LEU A 233 -3.38 19.78 -0.88
CA LEU A 233 -4.24 20.32 0.18
C LEU A 233 -5.72 20.05 -0.12
N ALA A 234 -6.17 20.31 -1.34
CA ALA A 234 -7.54 20.01 -1.75
C ALA A 234 -7.83 18.51 -1.67
N GLY A 235 -6.88 17.67 -2.11
CA GLY A 235 -7.02 16.22 -2.06
C GLY A 235 -7.15 15.67 -0.63
N VAL A 236 -6.29 16.11 0.30
CA VAL A 236 -6.36 15.73 1.72
C VAL A 236 -7.67 16.20 2.34
N LEU A 237 -8.12 17.43 2.05
CA LEU A 237 -9.40 17.93 2.55
C LEU A 237 -10.56 17.09 2.03
N PHE A 238 -10.57 16.77 0.73
CA PHE A 238 -11.60 15.94 0.12
C PHE A 238 -11.64 14.54 0.75
N ARG A 239 -10.49 13.85 0.84
CA ARG A 239 -10.39 12.54 1.51
C ARG A 239 -10.92 12.56 2.95
N ASN A 240 -10.67 13.63 3.69
CA ASN A 240 -11.15 13.76 5.08
C ASN A 240 -12.65 14.06 5.18
N GLN A 241 -13.26 14.60 4.12
CA GLN A 241 -14.68 14.98 4.11
C GLN A 241 -15.56 13.97 3.39
N LEU A 242 -15.00 13.05 2.58
CA LEU A 242 -15.75 12.15 1.71
C LEU A 242 -16.88 11.41 2.43
N ASP A 243 -16.59 10.77 3.57
CA ASP A 243 -17.60 10.04 4.36
C ASP A 243 -18.73 10.94 4.81
N GLY A 244 -18.40 12.14 5.30
CA GLY A 244 -19.39 13.11 5.76
C GLY A 244 -20.22 13.68 4.61
N LEU A 245 -19.61 13.87 3.44
CA LEU A 245 -20.30 14.32 2.22
C LEU A 245 -21.27 13.26 1.74
N LEU A 246 -20.88 11.98 1.71
CA LEU A 246 -21.75 10.88 1.31
C LEU A 246 -22.87 10.63 2.33
N ALA A 247 -22.55 10.65 3.62
CA ALA A 247 -23.54 10.46 4.69
C ALA A 247 -24.64 11.52 4.69
N ARG A 248 -24.33 12.76 4.27
CA ARG A 248 -25.30 13.86 4.20
C ARG A 248 -25.93 14.04 2.82
N GLY A 249 -25.19 13.73 1.75
CA GLY A 249 -25.61 13.99 0.37
C GLY A 249 -26.36 12.83 -0.27
N CYS A 250 -26.12 11.59 0.15
CA CYS A 250 -26.78 10.42 -0.42
C CYS A 250 -28.05 10.08 0.38
N ALA A 251 -29.16 9.84 -0.32
CA ALA A 251 -30.37 9.27 0.29
C ALA A 251 -30.10 7.90 0.93
N ARG A 252 -29.18 7.13 0.34
CA ARG A 252 -28.64 5.89 0.88
C ARG A 252 -27.11 5.96 0.81
N PRO A 253 -26.41 6.35 1.89
CA PRO A 253 -24.96 6.36 1.87
C PRO A 253 -24.38 4.94 1.81
N PRO A 254 -23.14 4.78 1.31
CA PRO A 254 -22.45 3.49 1.37
C PRO A 254 -22.41 2.96 2.80
N ARG A 255 -22.61 1.65 2.95
CA ARG A 255 -22.62 0.97 4.26
C ARG A 255 -21.22 0.85 4.85
N LEU A 256 -20.21 0.76 3.99
CA LEU A 256 -18.80 0.74 4.37
C LEU A 256 -17.95 1.39 3.29
N ILE A 257 -17.14 2.35 3.71
CA ILE A 257 -16.09 2.97 2.92
C ILE A 257 -14.77 2.58 3.56
N ILE A 258 -13.87 2.04 2.76
CA ILE A 258 -12.51 1.70 3.18
C ILE A 258 -11.57 2.62 2.44
N HIS A 259 -10.85 3.42 3.21
CA HIS A 259 -9.69 4.16 2.73
C HIS A 259 -8.47 3.28 2.96
N ASP A 260 -7.97 2.67 1.89
CA ASP A 260 -6.67 2.02 1.90
C ASP A 260 -5.59 3.09 1.79
N GLU A 261 -4.92 3.32 2.92
CA GLU A 261 -3.86 4.30 3.06
C GLU A 261 -2.52 3.58 3.12
N ASP A 262 -2.10 2.92 2.02
CA ASP A 262 -0.74 2.39 1.95
C ASP A 262 0.20 3.55 2.30
N TYR A 263 1.00 3.30 3.33
CA TYR A 263 1.88 4.28 3.91
C TYR A 263 2.87 4.84 2.88
N ARG A 264 3.35 4.02 1.94
CA ARG A 264 4.25 4.44 0.85
C ARG A 264 3.58 5.41 -0.10
N ASN A 265 2.26 5.31 -0.25
CA ASN A 265 1.49 6.13 -1.17
C ASN A 265 1.09 7.47 -0.55
N ASN A 266 1.02 7.56 0.79
CA ASN A 266 0.40 8.71 1.45
C ASN A 266 1.25 9.45 2.48
N TYR A 267 2.32 8.82 2.99
CA TYR A 267 3.06 9.38 4.12
C TYR A 267 4.34 10.11 3.72
N GLY A 268 4.63 11.22 4.41
CA GLY A 268 5.86 12.01 4.24
C GLY A 268 5.77 13.10 3.17
N GLU A 269 4.71 13.08 2.38
CA GLU A 269 4.49 14.06 1.32
C GLU A 269 4.15 15.44 1.88
N PRO A 270 4.86 16.52 1.48
CA PRO A 270 4.49 17.86 1.88
C PRO A 270 3.11 18.21 1.32
N VAL A 271 2.30 18.87 2.15
CA VAL A 271 0.97 19.38 1.79
C VAL A 271 0.99 20.91 1.94
N PRO A 272 1.45 21.65 0.91
CA PRO A 272 1.54 23.10 0.96
C PRO A 272 0.23 23.75 1.41
N GLY A 273 0.31 24.67 2.37
CA GLY A 273 -0.83 25.39 2.91
C GLY A 273 -1.58 24.68 4.05
N LEU A 274 -1.28 23.41 4.34
CA LEU A 274 -1.85 22.70 5.48
C LEU A 274 -1.51 23.40 6.80
N ASP A 275 -0.27 23.87 6.97
CA ASP A 275 0.20 24.52 8.19
C ASP A 275 -0.50 25.87 8.41
N LYS A 276 -0.73 26.62 7.31
CA LYS A 276 -1.50 27.88 7.32
C LYS A 276 -2.96 27.61 7.65
N LEU A 277 -3.54 26.53 7.13
CA LEU A 277 -4.89 26.11 7.46
C LEU A 277 -5.00 25.70 8.94
N ALA A 278 -4.08 24.86 9.41
CA ALA A 278 -4.01 24.41 10.80
C ALA A 278 -3.86 25.60 11.76
N SER A 279 -3.00 26.57 11.44
CA SER A 279 -2.82 27.79 12.23
C SER A 279 -4.11 28.62 12.31
N ARG A 280 -4.84 28.76 11.20
CA ARG A 280 -6.14 29.46 11.19
C ARG A 280 -7.17 28.80 12.11
N TYR A 281 -7.15 27.48 12.20
CA TYR A 281 -8.06 26.72 13.05
C TYR A 281 -7.46 26.30 14.39
N ALA A 282 -6.24 26.74 14.76
CA ALA A 282 -5.61 26.33 16.02
C ALA A 282 -6.44 26.75 17.25
N ASN A 283 -7.09 27.91 17.17
CA ASN A 283 -8.02 28.39 18.20
C ASN A 283 -9.39 27.69 18.12
N ALA A 284 -9.84 27.32 16.92
CA ALA A 284 -11.07 26.54 16.72
C ALA A 284 -10.90 25.05 17.11
N ALA A 285 -9.69 24.51 17.09
CA ALA A 285 -9.36 23.12 17.41
C ALA A 285 -9.63 22.79 18.89
N ALA A 286 -9.64 23.79 19.78
CA ALA A 286 -10.12 23.62 21.15
C ALA A 286 -11.64 23.33 21.20
N HIS A 287 -12.42 23.89 20.28
CA HIS A 287 -13.87 23.63 20.13
C HIS A 287 -14.20 22.44 19.24
N LEU A 288 -13.38 22.16 18.21
CA LEU A 288 -13.58 21.04 17.29
C LEU A 288 -13.18 19.69 17.88
N ARG A 289 -12.31 19.65 18.91
CA ARG A 289 -12.01 18.41 19.67
C ARG A 289 -13.26 17.76 20.29
N ASN A 290 -14.31 18.54 20.55
CA ASN A 290 -15.58 18.05 21.08
C ASN A 290 -16.59 17.62 20.01
N LYS A 291 -16.28 17.77 18.71
CA LYS A 291 -17.15 17.35 17.60
C LYS A 291 -16.44 16.26 16.80
N ARG A 292 -16.87 15.01 16.99
CA ARG A 292 -16.29 13.82 16.33
C ARG A 292 -16.24 13.99 14.81
N ASN A 293 -15.20 13.38 14.22
CA ASN A 293 -14.87 13.20 12.79
C ASN A 293 -13.78 14.10 12.19
N PHE A 294 -13.25 15.10 12.92
CA PHE A 294 -11.98 15.75 12.52
C PHE A 294 -10.73 15.11 13.13
N GLY A 295 -10.91 14.05 13.92
CA GLY A 295 -9.89 13.35 14.71
C GLY A 295 -8.61 13.05 13.96
N VAL A 296 -8.67 12.56 12.72
CA VAL A 296 -7.47 12.16 11.96
C VAL A 296 -6.65 13.36 11.50
N ALA A 297 -7.29 14.41 10.98
CA ALA A 297 -6.61 15.66 10.66
C ALA A 297 -6.12 16.37 11.93
N SER A 298 -6.92 16.37 13.00
CA SER A 298 -6.53 16.98 14.28
C SER A 298 -5.46 16.18 15.02
N ASP A 299 -5.34 14.86 14.86
CA ASP A 299 -4.28 14.06 15.47
C ASP A 299 -2.97 14.21 14.68
N ILE A 300 -3.03 14.27 13.35
CA ILE A 300 -1.88 14.65 12.51
C ILE A 300 -1.40 16.08 12.86
N ILE A 301 -2.31 17.00 13.16
CA ILE A 301 -2.03 18.39 13.56
C ILE A 301 -1.64 18.52 15.06
N ALA A 302 -2.22 17.73 15.96
CA ALA A 302 -1.98 17.77 17.40
C ALA A 302 -0.70 17.03 17.79
N GLN A 303 -0.38 15.92 17.12
CA GLN A 303 0.91 15.25 17.30
C GLN A 303 2.08 16.10 16.79
N ARG A 304 1.84 16.97 15.79
CA ARG A 304 2.83 17.97 15.33
C ARG A 304 2.92 19.21 16.23
N SER A 305 1.84 19.63 16.89
CA SER A 305 1.86 20.83 17.75
C SER A 305 2.32 20.57 19.19
N ILE A 306 2.32 19.31 19.66
CA ILE A 306 2.75 18.96 21.04
C ILE A 306 4.20 18.43 21.10
N ARG A 307 4.85 18.10 19.98
CA ARG A 307 6.30 17.81 19.95
C ARG A 307 7.03 18.56 18.84
N ARG A 308 7.66 19.66 19.22
CA ARG A 308 8.51 20.52 18.36
C ARG A 308 9.61 19.75 17.59
N PRO A 309 10.12 20.34 16.48
CA PRO A 309 10.83 19.70 15.37
C PRO A 309 12.36 19.56 15.53
N ARG A 310 12.86 19.04 16.67
CA ARG A 310 14.30 18.76 16.84
C ARG A 310 14.73 17.37 16.36
N ALA A 311 13.84 16.38 16.42
CA ALA A 311 14.19 14.99 16.09
C ALA A 311 14.29 14.74 14.57
N VAL A 312 13.37 15.29 13.77
CA VAL A 312 13.34 15.05 12.31
C VAL A 312 14.55 15.68 11.60
N SER A 313 14.95 16.89 11.97
CA SER A 313 16.15 17.53 11.41
C SER A 313 17.44 16.77 11.73
N THR A 314 17.49 16.13 12.90
CA THR A 314 18.61 15.31 13.37
C THR A 314 18.75 14.02 12.55
N VAL A 315 17.63 13.34 12.25
CA VAL A 315 17.66 12.10 11.47
C VAL A 315 18.02 12.36 10.01
N THR A 316 17.47 13.42 9.40
CA THR A 316 17.83 13.79 8.02
C THR A 316 19.29 14.23 7.92
N ALA A 317 19.81 14.95 8.91
CA ALA A 317 21.24 15.30 8.97
C ALA A 317 22.12 14.06 9.12
N TRP A 318 21.70 13.08 9.93
CA TRP A 318 22.40 11.81 10.07
C TRP A 318 22.43 11.03 8.75
N LEU A 319 21.29 10.89 8.07
CA LEU A 319 21.19 10.17 6.79
C LEU A 319 22.08 10.79 5.70
N ARG A 320 22.21 12.12 5.66
CA ARG A 320 23.09 12.82 4.71
C ARG A 320 24.58 12.62 5.00
N ASN A 321 24.95 12.38 6.26
CA ASN A 321 26.34 12.22 6.68
C ASN A 321 26.74 10.74 6.86
N ALA A 322 25.80 9.81 6.71
CA ALA A 322 26.08 8.38 6.73
C ALA A 322 26.80 7.97 5.44
N SER A 323 27.70 7.00 5.55
CA SER A 323 28.45 6.43 4.42
C SER A 323 27.90 5.05 4.05
N GLU A 324 27.93 4.71 2.76
CA GLU A 324 27.49 3.41 2.29
C GLU A 324 28.39 2.28 2.83
N GLY A 325 27.76 1.18 3.26
CA GLY A 325 28.44 -0.01 3.76
C GLY A 325 28.18 -0.28 5.24
N VAL A 326 28.84 -1.31 5.75
CA VAL A 326 28.72 -1.79 7.15
C VAL A 326 30.08 -1.75 7.86
N CYS A 327 30.08 -1.58 9.17
CA CYS A 327 31.31 -1.61 9.96
C CYS A 327 32.06 -2.93 9.77
N ALA A 328 33.37 -2.89 9.49
CA ALA A 328 34.16 -4.09 9.16
C ALA A 328 34.15 -5.20 10.22
N HIS A 329 33.94 -4.85 11.49
CA HIS A 329 33.76 -5.82 12.58
C HIS A 329 32.48 -6.65 12.47
N TYR A 330 31.58 -6.33 11.52
CA TYR A 330 30.39 -7.11 11.20
C TYR A 330 30.74 -8.52 10.67
N PHE A 331 31.88 -8.68 9.99
CA PHE A 331 32.32 -9.97 9.44
C PHE A 331 33.68 -10.47 9.98
N ALA A 332 34.31 -9.74 10.90
CA ALA A 332 35.64 -10.07 11.41
C ALA A 332 35.59 -11.12 12.53
N ASP A 333 35.20 -12.35 12.18
CA ASP A 333 35.85 -13.57 12.63
C ASP A 333 36.03 -14.38 11.34
N GLY A 334 37.26 -14.46 10.80
CA GLY A 334 37.61 -15.03 9.48
C GLY A 334 37.35 -16.54 9.29
N LEU A 335 36.33 -17.08 9.94
CA LEU A 335 35.90 -18.48 9.92
C LEU A 335 34.39 -18.67 9.68
N GLY A 336 33.64 -17.62 9.30
CA GLY A 336 32.26 -17.77 8.82
C GLY A 336 31.25 -18.32 9.83
N ARG A 337 31.59 -18.38 11.12
CA ARG A 337 30.64 -18.71 12.19
C ARG A 337 30.04 -17.41 12.73
N GLN A 338 28.73 -17.23 12.57
CA GLN A 338 27.98 -16.21 13.32
C GLN A 338 28.29 -16.38 14.81
N ARG A 339 28.94 -15.38 15.43
CA ARG A 339 28.89 -15.25 16.89
C ARG A 339 27.42 -15.26 17.29
N ARG A 340 27.10 -15.94 18.40
CA ARG A 340 25.79 -15.80 19.05
C ARG A 340 25.61 -14.33 19.41
N GLU A 341 24.99 -13.59 18.50
CA GLU A 341 24.52 -12.23 18.74
C GLU A 341 23.54 -12.31 19.90
N THR A 342 23.81 -11.61 20.98
CA THR A 342 22.83 -11.34 22.02
C THR A 342 21.73 -10.51 21.38
N SER A 343 20.64 -11.19 21.00
CA SER A 343 19.41 -10.51 20.56
C SER A 343 18.93 -9.67 21.73
N ALA A 344 19.12 -8.35 21.64
CA ALA A 344 18.49 -7.40 22.55
C ALA A 344 16.99 -7.40 22.26
N ARG A 345 16.27 -8.44 22.71
CA ARG A 345 14.81 -8.41 22.78
C ARG A 345 14.44 -7.38 23.84
N THR A 346 13.85 -6.28 23.36
CA THR A 346 12.91 -5.41 24.08
C THR A 346 13.35 -4.71 25.38
N THR A 347 14.58 -4.89 25.89
CA THR A 347 14.96 -4.39 27.23
C THR A 347 15.96 -3.22 27.26
N GLY A 348 16.37 -2.67 26.11
CA GLY A 348 17.20 -1.45 26.07
C GLY A 348 18.61 -1.59 26.67
N ARG A 349 19.05 -2.80 27.08
CA ARG A 349 20.41 -3.06 27.51
C ARG A 349 21.23 -3.63 26.37
N CYS A 350 22.27 -2.89 25.98
CA CYS A 350 23.29 -3.32 25.06
C CYS A 350 24.42 -4.01 25.80
N GLU A 351 24.58 -5.30 25.57
CA GLU A 351 25.68 -6.10 26.10
C GLU A 351 26.71 -6.34 25.00
N GLY A 352 28.00 -6.23 25.33
CA GLY A 352 29.10 -6.39 24.36
C GLY A 352 29.57 -5.08 23.72
N ARG A 353 30.25 -5.21 22.57
CA ARG A 353 30.78 -4.09 21.76
C ARG A 353 29.98 -3.82 20.48
N SER A 354 29.03 -4.71 20.16
CA SER A 354 28.12 -4.60 19.03
C SER A 354 26.90 -5.49 19.25
N GLY A 355 25.83 -5.22 18.51
CA GLY A 355 24.62 -6.03 18.54
C GLY A 355 23.59 -5.55 17.53
N LYS A 356 22.38 -6.14 17.59
CA LYS A 356 21.28 -5.79 16.69
C LYS A 356 19.99 -5.46 17.44
N PHE A 357 19.25 -4.50 16.90
CA PHE A 357 17.89 -4.20 17.29
C PHE A 357 16.93 -4.81 16.28
N ALA A 358 15.94 -5.55 16.79
CA ALA A 358 14.78 -5.95 16.01
C ALA A 358 13.80 -4.78 15.99
N VAL A 359 13.56 -4.23 14.81
CA VAL A 359 12.59 -3.14 14.65
C VAL A 359 11.22 -3.77 14.44
N THR A 360 10.39 -3.77 15.48
CA THR A 360 9.09 -4.47 15.50
C THR A 360 7.94 -3.64 14.93
N THR A 361 8.18 -2.37 14.60
CA THR A 361 7.15 -1.46 14.12
C THR A 361 7.03 -1.56 12.60
N THR A 362 5.85 -1.95 12.11
CA THR A 362 5.45 -1.87 10.69
C THR A 362 5.63 -0.47 10.09
N GLN A 363 5.63 0.58 10.92
CA GLN A 363 5.89 1.99 10.55
C GLN A 363 7.35 2.30 10.17
N ALA A 364 8.30 1.49 10.64
CA ALA A 364 9.72 1.67 10.38
C ALA A 364 10.20 0.85 9.17
N GLU A 365 9.37 -0.03 8.61
CA GLU A 365 9.74 -0.86 7.47
C GLU A 365 9.73 -0.09 6.12
N ASN A 366 9.00 1.03 6.02
CA ASN A 366 8.67 1.67 4.74
C ASN A 366 9.15 3.12 4.58
N ASN A 367 9.74 3.75 5.59
CA ASN A 367 10.34 5.09 5.48
C ASN A 367 11.72 5.07 6.13
N LEU A 368 12.76 5.31 5.33
CA LEU A 368 14.15 5.31 5.78
C LEU A 368 14.40 6.32 6.91
N THR A 369 13.71 7.46 6.92
CA THR A 369 13.79 8.46 7.99
C THR A 369 13.12 7.97 9.28
N SER A 370 11.94 7.34 9.20
CA SER A 370 11.30 6.76 10.38
C SER A 370 12.10 5.56 10.92
N TYR A 371 12.63 4.73 10.02
CA TYR A 371 13.51 3.62 10.33
C TYR A 371 14.79 4.07 11.04
N ALA A 372 15.50 5.02 10.42
CA ALA A 372 16.69 5.63 11.00
C ALA A 372 16.37 6.29 12.34
N GLY A 373 15.24 6.99 12.44
CA GLY A 373 14.81 7.65 13.67
C GLY A 373 14.57 6.67 14.82
N GLU A 374 13.90 5.56 14.56
CA GLU A 374 13.67 4.52 15.57
C GLU A 374 14.99 3.85 15.98
N CYS A 375 15.87 3.56 15.02
CA CYS A 375 17.15 2.95 15.30
C CYS A 375 18.12 3.88 16.04
N LEU A 376 18.11 5.18 15.72
CA LEU A 376 18.82 6.21 16.48
C LEU A 376 18.25 6.34 17.90
N ARG A 377 16.94 6.21 18.08
CA ARG A 377 16.30 6.21 19.40
C ARG A 377 16.71 4.99 20.24
N MET A 378 16.73 3.80 19.64
CA MET A 378 17.16 2.57 20.31
C MET A 378 18.66 2.61 20.66
N CYS A 379 19.47 3.15 19.76
CA CYS A 379 20.88 3.42 19.98
C CYS A 379 21.11 4.47 21.10
N ALA A 380 20.32 5.54 21.16
CA ALA A 380 20.42 6.54 22.23
C ALA A 380 20.06 5.96 23.62
N ALA A 381 19.16 4.98 23.67
CA ALA A 381 18.84 4.23 24.90
C ALA A 381 19.96 3.25 25.31
N CYS A 382 20.93 3.01 24.42
CA CYS A 382 22.03 2.09 24.57
C CYS A 382 23.32 2.85 24.86
N GLY A 383 23.77 2.86 26.12
CA GLY A 383 24.93 3.66 26.56
C GLY A 383 26.29 3.32 25.90
N ARG A 384 26.36 2.26 25.09
CA ARG A 384 27.54 1.83 24.32
C ARG A 384 27.40 1.99 22.81
N CYS A 385 26.27 2.50 22.31
CA CYS A 385 26.08 2.67 20.88
C CYS A 385 26.66 4.01 20.42
N ASN A 386 27.81 3.96 19.77
CA ASN A 386 28.47 5.14 19.19
C ASN A 386 28.29 5.21 17.67
N PHE A 387 28.03 4.07 17.02
CA PHE A 387 27.81 3.97 15.59
C PHE A 387 26.61 3.08 15.29
N LEU A 388 25.94 3.39 14.19
CA LEU A 388 24.74 2.71 13.75
C LEU A 388 24.86 2.35 12.27
N THR A 389 24.52 1.10 11.95
CA THR A 389 24.34 0.61 10.59
C THR A 389 22.87 0.27 10.38
N LEU A 390 22.29 0.82 9.31
CA LEU A 390 20.94 0.49 8.85
C LEU A 390 21.03 -0.45 7.66
N SER A 391 20.55 -1.68 7.79
CA SER A 391 20.42 -2.62 6.66
C SER A 391 18.98 -2.62 6.18
N ARG A 392 18.71 -2.05 5.00
CA ARG A 392 17.36 -2.10 4.40
C ARG A 392 17.01 -3.51 3.90
N ARG A 393 18.01 -4.27 3.46
CA ARG A 393 17.85 -5.64 2.97
C ARG A 393 17.45 -6.59 4.09
N GLU A 394 18.10 -6.48 5.24
CA GLU A 394 17.88 -7.39 6.37
C GLU A 394 16.81 -6.87 7.34
N ARG A 395 16.36 -5.61 7.17
CA ARG A 395 15.40 -4.92 8.05
C ARG A 395 15.85 -4.92 9.52
N THR A 396 17.15 -4.82 9.72
CA THR A 396 17.80 -4.77 11.03
C THR A 396 18.65 -3.52 11.18
N CYS A 397 18.75 -3.06 12.42
CA CYS A 397 19.64 -2.00 12.82
C CYS A 397 20.74 -2.57 13.70
N HIS A 398 21.98 -2.36 13.31
CA HIS A 398 23.15 -2.85 14.02
C HIS A 398 23.84 -1.68 14.72
N TRP A 399 24.19 -1.87 15.98
CA TRP A 399 24.89 -0.87 16.76
C TRP A 399 26.31 -1.33 17.07
N PHE A 400 27.21 -0.37 17.21
CA PHE A 400 28.63 -0.62 17.50
C PHE A 400 29.17 0.42 18.48
N GLU A 401 30.05 -0.04 19.38
CA GLU A 401 30.84 0.81 20.27
C GLU A 401 31.96 1.55 19.52
N SER A 402 32.53 0.92 18.48
CA SER A 402 33.58 1.49 17.63
C SER A 402 33.40 1.06 16.18
N CYS A 403 33.59 1.98 15.24
CA CYS A 403 33.53 1.71 13.81
C CYS A 403 34.46 2.65 13.03
N ASP A 404 35.28 2.10 12.14
CA ASP A 404 36.01 2.91 11.16
C ASP A 404 35.12 3.16 9.94
N VAL A 405 34.45 4.31 9.93
CA VAL A 405 33.57 4.72 8.81
C VAL A 405 34.31 5.00 7.51
N ARG A 406 35.65 5.07 7.52
CA ARG A 406 36.46 5.20 6.30
C ARG A 406 36.80 3.84 5.68
N SER A 407 36.58 2.75 6.42
CA SER A 407 36.89 1.38 6.00
C SER A 407 35.65 0.48 6.15
N LEU A 408 34.53 0.90 5.54
CA LEU A 408 33.29 0.13 5.54
C LEU A 408 33.35 -1.01 4.52
N GLN A 409 32.81 -2.17 4.91
CA GLN A 409 32.60 -3.28 4.00
C GLN A 409 31.38 -2.99 3.11
N ARG A 410 31.52 -3.22 1.81
CA ARG A 410 30.43 -3.01 0.85
C ARG A 410 29.31 -4.01 1.10
N LEU A 411 28.15 -3.50 1.49
CA LEU A 411 26.90 -4.23 1.54
C LEU A 411 25.83 -3.36 0.89
N ARG A 412 25.22 -3.85 -0.20
CA ARG A 412 24.18 -3.11 -0.92
C ARG A 412 23.02 -2.77 0.02
N LEU A 413 22.53 -1.54 -0.07
CA LEU A 413 21.39 -1.02 0.69
C LEU A 413 21.64 -0.96 2.21
N ALA A 414 22.91 -0.81 2.61
CA ALA A 414 23.30 -0.52 3.99
C ALA A 414 24.01 0.83 4.10
N VAL A 415 23.70 1.59 5.14
CA VAL A 415 24.38 2.86 5.46
C VAL A 415 24.82 2.86 6.91
N THR A 416 25.99 3.42 7.17
CA THR A 416 26.62 3.48 8.49
C THR A 416 27.02 4.90 8.84
N GLY A 417 26.79 5.31 10.08
CA GLY A 417 27.21 6.61 10.57
C GLY A 417 27.36 6.67 12.09
N PRO A 418 28.01 7.71 12.62
CA PRO A 418 28.10 7.96 14.06
C PRO A 418 26.71 8.26 14.61
N ALA A 419 26.31 7.62 15.71
CA ALA A 419 24.97 7.73 16.26
C ALA A 419 24.73 9.02 17.07
N THR A 420 25.81 9.65 17.54
CA THR A 420 25.77 10.99 18.12
C THR A 420 26.10 12.02 17.04
N LEU A 421 25.23 13.00 16.81
CA LEU A 421 25.64 14.21 16.08
C LEU A 421 26.85 14.84 16.78
N PRO A 422 27.80 15.47 16.06
CA PRO A 422 28.85 16.25 16.70
C PRO A 422 28.18 17.25 17.63
N LYS A 423 28.53 17.23 18.91
CA LYS A 423 28.21 18.35 19.81
C LYS A 423 28.73 19.59 19.09
N GLN A 424 27.86 20.57 18.82
CA GLN A 424 28.32 21.86 18.33
C GLN A 424 29.47 22.28 19.25
N ALA A 425 30.66 22.42 18.68
CA ALA A 425 31.80 22.98 19.38
C ALA A 425 31.33 24.34 19.91
N GLY A 426 31.34 24.47 21.23
CA GLY A 426 30.92 25.69 21.89
C GLY A 426 31.76 26.85 21.37
N ALA A 427 31.10 28.00 21.23
CA ALA A 427 31.76 29.28 21.16
C ALA A 427 32.82 29.38 22.27
N LEU A 428 34.07 29.53 21.85
CA LEU A 428 35.13 30.26 22.53
C LEU A 428 35.86 31.06 21.46
#